data_AF-C1DZF4-F1
#
_entry.id   AF-C1DZF4-F1
#
_cell.length_a   1.000
_cell.length_b   1.000
_cell.length_c   1.000
_cell.angle_alpha   90.00
_cell.angle_beta   90.00
_cell.angle_gamma   90.00
#
_symmetry.space_group_name_H-M   'P 1'
#
loop_
_entity.id
_entity.type
_entity.pdbx_description
1 polymer ?
#
loop_
_entity_poly.entity_id
_entity_poly.type
_entity_poly.pdbx_seq_one_letter_code
_entity_poly.pdbx_strand_id
1 'polypeptide(L)'
;MGGTAGQRRAEKAERENAKAAAAASSKKQAEDDAYWAAAGDGAKSKAAARREASDAAADEAAAKRAEAKRLAKLEEEEMANMGKPKNAAPKKMTRAELEAYKNMSAKDRLKMKFAAQKAAARTVDEDEYSSMVDVKNENKTDKIDASGIDAAVDAMGALGVGGAAPVLTTNHKAAFKAFEERELPRLKEERPGLKMSQYNEALSKMWKKDPTNPANFAPPGK
;
A
#
# COMPACT_ATOMS: atom_id res chain seq x y z
N MET A 1 20.49 -46.98 -33.22
CA MET A 1 19.27 -46.40 -32.61
C MET A 1 19.06 -47.01 -31.21
N GLY A 2 19.64 -46.44 -30.14
CA GLY A 2 19.59 -47.09 -28.81
C GLY A 2 19.76 -46.20 -27.57
N GLY A 3 19.82 -44.87 -27.70
CA GLY A 3 20.12 -43.98 -26.56
C GLY A 3 18.93 -43.58 -25.68
N THR A 4 17.70 -43.61 -26.20
CA THR A 4 16.55 -42.99 -25.51
C THR A 4 15.97 -43.82 -24.36
N ALA A 5 16.22 -45.12 -24.31
CA ALA A 5 15.70 -46.01 -23.26
C ALA A 5 16.51 -45.90 -21.95
N GLY A 6 17.84 -45.70 -22.06
CA GLY A 6 18.71 -45.43 -20.91
C GLY A 6 18.41 -44.08 -20.27
N GLN A 7 18.26 -43.03 -21.10
CA GLN A 7 17.88 -41.68 -20.63
C GLN A 7 16.52 -41.67 -19.93
N ARG A 8 15.49 -42.35 -20.46
CA ARG A 8 14.17 -42.43 -19.81
C ARG A 8 14.18 -43.19 -18.48
N ARG A 9 15.04 -44.21 -18.33
CA ARG A 9 15.22 -44.90 -17.04
C ARG A 9 15.96 -44.02 -16.03
N ALA A 10 16.97 -43.27 -16.47
CA ALA A 10 17.70 -42.32 -15.64
C ALA A 10 16.78 -41.18 -15.15
N GLU A 11 16.00 -40.58 -16.04
CA GLU A 11 15.02 -39.52 -15.71
C GLU A 11 13.93 -40.03 -14.75
N LYS A 12 13.45 -41.27 -14.93
CA LYS A 12 12.51 -41.90 -14.00
C LYS A 12 13.13 -42.14 -12.63
N ALA A 13 14.40 -42.54 -12.56
CA ALA A 13 15.12 -42.72 -11.29
C ALA A 13 15.37 -41.38 -10.60
N GLU A 14 15.72 -40.34 -11.36
CA GLU A 14 15.92 -38.98 -10.84
C GLU A 14 14.62 -38.38 -10.29
N ARG A 15 13.49 -38.57 -10.98
CA ARG A 15 12.17 -38.12 -10.50
C ARG A 15 11.73 -38.83 -9.21
N GLU A 16 11.98 -40.14 -9.10
CA GLU A 16 11.66 -40.89 -7.88
C GLU A 16 12.60 -40.49 -6.73
N ASN A 17 13.89 -40.25 -6.99
CA ASN A 17 14.81 -39.69 -6.00
C ASN A 17 14.43 -38.27 -5.57
N ALA A 18 14.01 -37.41 -6.50
CA ALA A 18 13.55 -36.06 -6.20
C ALA A 18 12.26 -36.06 -5.36
N LYS A 19 11.32 -36.98 -5.65
CA LYS A 19 10.13 -37.17 -4.80
C LYS A 19 10.49 -37.70 -3.41
N ALA A 20 11.41 -38.65 -3.32
CA ALA A 20 11.87 -39.18 -2.04
C ALA A 20 12.57 -38.09 -1.21
N ALA A 21 13.40 -37.26 -1.83
CA ALA A 21 14.05 -36.12 -1.20
C ALA A 21 13.04 -35.05 -0.77
N ALA A 22 12.04 -34.73 -1.60
CA ALA A 22 10.98 -33.80 -1.26
C ALA A 22 10.14 -34.30 -0.08
N ALA A 23 9.75 -35.59 -0.08
CA ALA A 23 9.02 -36.22 1.01
C ALA A 23 9.83 -36.24 2.31
N ALA A 24 11.13 -36.53 2.24
CA ALA A 24 12.03 -36.46 3.40
C ALA A 24 12.17 -35.02 3.92
N SER A 25 12.28 -34.03 3.04
CA SER A 25 12.37 -32.61 3.43
C SER A 25 11.08 -32.10 4.08
N SER A 26 9.91 -32.47 3.53
CA SER A 26 8.61 -32.08 4.08
C SER A 26 8.37 -32.75 5.42
N LYS A 27 8.78 -34.01 5.59
CA LYS A 27 8.68 -34.69 6.88
C LYS A 27 9.58 -34.04 7.93
N LYS A 28 10.82 -33.68 7.57
CA LYS A 28 11.73 -32.96 8.46
C LYS A 28 11.20 -31.57 8.82
N GLN A 29 10.67 -30.82 7.86
CA GLN A 29 10.03 -29.52 8.12
C GLN A 29 8.84 -29.67 9.07
N ALA A 30 7.98 -30.69 8.86
CA ALA A 30 6.86 -30.94 9.76
C ALA A 30 7.30 -31.34 11.17
N GLU A 31 8.38 -32.09 11.31
CA GLU A 31 8.98 -32.46 12.60
C GLU A 31 9.59 -31.23 13.31
N ASP A 32 10.32 -30.38 12.58
CA ASP A 32 10.88 -29.13 13.11
C ASP A 32 9.77 -28.14 13.50
N ASP A 33 8.75 -27.95 12.64
CA ASP A 33 7.58 -27.10 12.93
C ASP A 33 6.81 -27.61 14.16
N ALA A 34 6.63 -28.92 14.30
CA ALA A 34 6.01 -29.52 15.48
C ALA A 34 6.85 -29.34 16.74
N TYR A 35 8.18 -29.45 16.64
CA TYR A 35 9.11 -29.22 17.74
C TYR A 35 9.04 -27.76 18.23
N TRP A 36 9.06 -26.78 17.31
CA TRP A 36 8.96 -25.36 17.66
C TRP A 36 7.57 -24.97 18.16
N ALA A 37 6.51 -25.55 17.61
CA ALA A 37 5.15 -25.37 18.12
C ALA A 37 5.00 -25.90 19.56
N ALA A 38 5.55 -27.08 19.86
CA ALA A 38 5.52 -27.69 21.20
C ALA A 38 6.41 -26.94 22.21
N ALA A 39 7.51 -26.33 21.75
CA ALA A 39 8.40 -25.49 22.57
C ALA A 39 7.79 -24.13 22.97
N GLY A 40 6.55 -23.82 22.54
CA GLY A 40 5.83 -22.62 22.92
C GLY A 40 6.01 -21.43 21.98
N ASP A 41 6.82 -21.56 20.93
CA ASP A 41 7.02 -20.53 19.89
C ASP A 41 5.76 -20.39 19.00
N GLY A 42 4.89 -21.40 19.00
CA GLY A 42 3.57 -21.38 18.34
C GLY A 42 2.44 -20.75 19.18
N ALA A 43 2.66 -20.47 20.47
CA ALA A 43 1.64 -19.87 21.32
C ALA A 43 1.53 -18.37 21.05
N LYS A 44 0.73 -18.00 20.04
CA LYS A 44 0.38 -16.60 19.76
C LYS A 44 -0.06 -15.94 21.05
N SER A 45 0.70 -14.94 21.51
CA SER A 45 0.33 -14.18 22.70
C SER A 45 -1.06 -13.59 22.53
N LYS A 46 -1.78 -13.38 23.65
CA LYS A 46 -3.11 -12.74 23.63
C LYS A 46 -3.09 -11.36 22.93
N ALA A 47 -1.94 -10.69 22.92
CA ALA A 47 -1.72 -9.44 22.19
C ALA A 47 -1.56 -9.65 20.67
N ALA A 48 -0.86 -10.70 20.23
CA ALA A 48 -0.74 -11.06 18.82
C ALA A 48 -2.09 -11.49 18.24
N ALA A 49 -2.86 -12.31 18.95
CA ALA A 49 -4.21 -12.73 18.55
C ALA A 49 -5.18 -11.54 18.44
N ARG A 50 -5.06 -10.53 19.32
CA ARG A 50 -5.86 -9.30 19.24
C ARG A 50 -5.48 -8.40 18.07
N ARG A 51 -4.19 -8.31 17.72
CA ARG A 51 -3.74 -7.57 16.53
C ARG A 51 -4.26 -8.22 15.26
N GLU A 52 -4.06 -9.53 15.10
CA GLU A 52 -4.52 -10.28 13.93
C GLU A 52 -6.05 -10.19 13.74
N ALA A 53 -6.83 -10.24 14.83
CA ALA A 53 -8.28 -10.04 14.76
C ALA A 53 -8.67 -8.59 14.40
N SER A 54 -7.91 -7.59 14.86
CA SER A 54 -8.12 -6.18 14.52
C SER A 54 -7.77 -5.90 13.06
N ASP A 55 -6.67 -6.46 12.57
CA ASP A 55 -6.21 -6.29 11.19
C ASP A 55 -7.19 -6.98 10.23
N ALA A 56 -7.63 -8.20 10.54
CA ALA A 56 -8.68 -8.89 9.78
C ALA A 56 -10.00 -8.10 9.74
N ALA A 57 -10.42 -7.49 10.86
CA ALA A 57 -11.62 -6.66 10.90
C ALA A 57 -11.47 -5.35 10.11
N ALA A 58 -10.27 -4.77 10.07
CA ALA A 58 -9.98 -3.58 9.28
C ALA A 58 -9.99 -3.88 7.77
N ASP A 59 -9.41 -5.01 7.36
CA ASP A 59 -9.39 -5.46 5.97
C ASP A 59 -10.80 -5.80 5.46
N GLU A 60 -11.62 -6.50 6.25
CA GLU A 60 -13.02 -6.74 5.90
C GLU A 60 -13.83 -5.45 5.78
N ALA A 61 -13.60 -4.48 6.66
CA ALA A 61 -14.28 -3.20 6.61
C ALA A 61 -13.81 -2.32 5.43
N ALA A 62 -12.56 -2.45 5.01
CA ALA A 62 -12.03 -1.82 3.81
C ALA A 62 -12.64 -2.44 2.55
N ALA A 63 -12.72 -3.78 2.48
CA ALA A 63 -13.35 -4.50 1.38
C ALA A 63 -14.84 -4.13 1.23
N LYS A 64 -15.61 -4.14 2.33
CA LYS A 64 -17.03 -3.73 2.31
C LYS A 64 -17.23 -2.28 1.86
N ARG A 65 -16.34 -1.35 2.26
CA ARG A 65 -16.38 0.05 1.79
C ARG A 65 -16.02 0.17 0.32
N ALA A 66 -15.07 -0.62 -0.18
CA ALA A 66 -14.69 -0.63 -1.59
C ALA A 66 -15.84 -1.16 -2.46
N GLU A 67 -16.51 -2.24 -2.04
CA GLU A 67 -17.69 -2.78 -2.74
C GLU A 67 -18.88 -1.81 -2.71
N ALA A 68 -19.17 -1.20 -1.56
CA ALA A 68 -20.23 -0.19 -1.46
C ALA A 68 -19.96 1.03 -2.35
N LYS A 69 -18.70 1.48 -2.41
CA LYS A 69 -18.29 2.58 -3.31
C LYS A 69 -18.39 2.18 -4.78
N ARG A 70 -18.07 0.92 -5.13
CA ARG A 70 -18.23 0.41 -6.49
C ARG A 70 -19.69 0.36 -6.90
N LEU A 71 -20.58 -0.08 -6.01
CA LEU A 71 -22.01 -0.17 -6.25
C LEU A 71 -22.63 1.22 -6.42
N ALA A 72 -22.32 2.16 -5.51
CA ALA A 72 -22.78 3.54 -5.60
C ALA A 72 -22.33 4.24 -6.90
N LYS A 73 -21.09 3.97 -7.35
CA LYS A 73 -20.59 4.49 -8.63
C LYS A 73 -21.36 3.92 -9.83
N LEU A 74 -21.69 2.62 -9.80
CA LEU A 74 -22.51 2.01 -10.86
C LEU A 74 -23.92 2.60 -10.89
N GLU A 75 -24.54 2.83 -9.72
CA GLU A 75 -25.85 3.49 -9.62
C GLU A 75 -25.80 4.93 -10.11
N GLU A 76 -24.74 5.69 -9.80
CA GLU A 76 -24.54 7.06 -10.29
C GLU A 76 -24.32 7.08 -11.82
N GLU A 77 -23.56 6.13 -12.38
CA GLU A 77 -23.39 5.97 -13.82
C GLU A 77 -24.68 5.55 -14.53
N GLU A 78 -25.53 4.73 -13.89
CA GLU A 78 -26.85 4.36 -14.40
C GLU A 78 -27.80 5.57 -14.40
N MET A 79 -27.83 6.34 -13.31
CA MET A 79 -28.63 7.58 -13.21
C MET A 79 -28.14 8.65 -14.19
N ALA A 80 -26.83 8.74 -14.44
CA ALA A 80 -26.26 9.64 -15.45
C ALA A 80 -26.61 9.23 -16.90
N ASN A 81 -26.93 7.95 -17.12
CA ASN A 81 -27.36 7.42 -18.42
C ASN A 81 -28.89 7.42 -18.60
N MET A 82 -29.67 7.46 -17.51
CA MET A 82 -31.15 7.48 -17.55
C MET A 82 -31.78 8.83 -17.94
N GLY A 83 -30.96 9.82 -18.35
CA GLY A 83 -31.42 11.12 -18.85
C GLY A 83 -30.89 11.51 -20.23
N LYS A 84 -30.06 10.68 -20.88
CA LYS A 84 -29.54 10.98 -22.22
C LYS A 84 -30.44 10.36 -23.30
N PRO A 85 -30.88 11.12 -24.32
CA PRO A 85 -31.69 10.57 -25.39
C PRO A 85 -30.92 9.44 -26.10
N LYS A 86 -31.54 8.25 -26.19
CA LYS A 86 -30.97 7.02 -26.78
C LYS A 86 -30.88 7.08 -28.32
N ASN A 87 -30.27 8.12 -28.87
CA ASN A 87 -29.89 8.18 -30.28
C ASN A 87 -28.36 8.11 -30.43
N ALA A 88 -27.79 6.97 -30.07
CA ALA A 88 -26.47 6.58 -30.52
C ALA A 88 -26.51 5.08 -30.85
N ALA A 89 -26.66 4.77 -32.14
CA ALA A 89 -26.45 3.42 -32.64
C ALA A 89 -25.06 2.89 -32.19
N PRO A 90 -24.90 1.58 -31.94
CA PRO A 90 -23.61 1.03 -31.56
C PRO A 90 -22.57 1.41 -32.62
N LYS A 91 -21.54 2.14 -32.22
CA LYS A 91 -20.45 2.60 -33.09
C LYS A 91 -19.75 1.36 -33.65
N LYS A 92 -20.12 0.96 -34.87
CA LYS A 92 -19.49 -0.12 -35.61
C LYS A 92 -18.04 0.29 -35.84
N MET A 93 -17.09 -0.33 -35.12
CA MET A 93 -15.67 -0.13 -35.39
C MET A 93 -15.40 -0.47 -36.85
N THR A 94 -14.76 0.44 -37.55
CA THR A 94 -14.39 0.27 -38.95
C THR A 94 -13.37 -0.87 -39.07
N ARG A 95 -13.32 -1.55 -40.22
CA ARG A 95 -12.36 -2.64 -40.46
C ARG A 95 -10.91 -2.24 -40.15
N ALA A 96 -10.56 -0.98 -40.41
CA ALA A 96 -9.25 -0.40 -40.10
C ALA A 96 -8.96 -0.33 -38.58
N GLU A 97 -9.96 0.02 -37.77
CA GLU A 97 -9.82 0.06 -36.30
C GLU A 97 -9.67 -1.35 -35.71
N LEU A 98 -10.37 -2.35 -36.27
CA LEU A 98 -10.21 -3.75 -35.85
C LEU A 98 -8.82 -4.30 -36.16
N GLU A 99 -8.24 -3.91 -37.29
CA GLU A 99 -6.89 -4.29 -37.68
C GLU A 99 -5.83 -3.58 -36.84
N ALA A 100 -6.03 -2.30 -36.54
CA ALA A 100 -5.18 -1.57 -35.60
C ALA A 100 -5.19 -2.19 -34.20
N TYR A 101 -6.35 -2.57 -33.67
CA TYR A 101 -6.48 -3.24 -32.38
C TYR A 101 -5.79 -4.61 -32.36
N LYS A 102 -5.93 -5.41 -33.43
CA LYS A 102 -5.22 -6.70 -33.57
C LYS A 102 -3.70 -6.51 -33.62
N ASN A 103 -3.22 -5.51 -34.34
CA ASN A 103 -1.79 -5.21 -34.45
C ASN A 103 -1.21 -4.71 -33.11
N MET A 104 -1.96 -3.91 -32.35
CA MET A 104 -1.58 -3.48 -31.00
C MET A 104 -1.50 -4.68 -30.05
N SER A 105 -2.54 -5.52 -30.04
CA SER A 105 -2.55 -6.75 -29.22
C SER A 105 -1.41 -7.72 -29.58
N ALA A 106 -1.06 -7.84 -30.87
CA ALA A 106 0.07 -8.65 -31.30
C ALA A 106 1.41 -8.09 -30.80
N LYS A 107 1.60 -6.77 -30.84
CA LYS A 107 2.79 -6.10 -30.30
C LYS A 107 2.90 -6.27 -28.79
N ASP A 108 1.79 -6.16 -28.06
CA ASP A 108 1.76 -6.33 -26.61
C ASP A 108 2.10 -7.78 -26.21
N ARG A 109 1.55 -8.75 -26.94
CA ARG A 109 1.92 -10.17 -26.74
C ARG A 109 3.39 -10.44 -27.01
N LEU A 110 3.99 -9.78 -28.00
CA LEU A 110 5.42 -9.93 -28.30
C LEU A 110 6.28 -9.29 -27.21
N LYS A 111 5.92 -8.09 -26.74
CA LYS A 111 6.58 -7.44 -25.60
C LYS A 111 6.52 -8.29 -24.34
N MET A 112 5.37 -8.88 -24.04
CA MET A 112 5.20 -9.77 -22.88
C MET A 112 6.06 -11.04 -23.00
N LYS A 113 6.17 -11.63 -24.18
CA LYS A 113 7.07 -12.77 -24.43
C LYS A 113 8.54 -12.40 -24.25
N PHE A 114 8.95 -11.25 -24.77
CA PHE A 114 10.32 -10.76 -24.61
C PHE A 114 10.65 -10.46 -23.15
N ALA A 115 9.74 -9.80 -22.42
CA ALA A 115 9.89 -9.55 -21.00
C ALA A 115 9.96 -10.86 -20.19
N ALA A 116 9.12 -11.86 -20.51
CA ALA A 116 9.18 -13.17 -19.86
C ALA A 116 10.49 -13.93 -20.15
N GLN A 117 11.02 -13.81 -21.37
CA GLN A 117 12.33 -14.39 -21.72
C GLN A 117 13.46 -13.69 -20.98
N LYS A 118 13.45 -12.35 -20.90
CA LYS A 118 14.44 -11.57 -20.13
C LYS A 118 14.40 -11.93 -18.64
N ALA A 119 13.20 -12.06 -18.06
CA ALA A 119 13.02 -12.49 -16.68
C ALA A 119 13.50 -13.94 -16.43
N ALA A 120 13.27 -14.86 -17.38
CA ALA A 120 13.74 -16.24 -17.29
C ALA A 120 15.27 -16.37 -17.44
N ALA A 121 15.89 -15.51 -18.26
CA ALA A 121 17.33 -15.47 -18.45
C ALA A 121 18.09 -14.99 -17.20
N ARG A 122 17.42 -14.27 -16.28
CA ARG A 122 18.03 -13.69 -15.06
C ARG A 122 19.28 -12.85 -15.35
N THR A 123 19.38 -12.29 -16.55
CA THR A 123 20.45 -11.39 -16.97
C THR A 123 19.95 -9.95 -16.87
N VAL A 124 20.73 -9.11 -16.20
CA VAL A 124 20.52 -7.66 -16.12
C VAL A 124 21.47 -7.02 -17.13
N ASP A 125 20.98 -6.04 -17.88
CA ASP A 125 21.81 -5.25 -18.81
C ASP A 125 22.70 -4.27 -18.03
N GLU A 126 23.84 -3.85 -18.59
CA GLU A 126 24.79 -2.95 -17.91
C GLU A 126 24.15 -1.62 -17.53
N ASP A 127 23.30 -1.06 -18.40
CA ASP A 127 22.59 0.20 -18.13
C ASP A 127 21.57 0.04 -16.99
N GLU A 128 20.90 -1.12 -16.92
CA GLU A 128 19.93 -1.44 -15.88
C GLU A 128 20.64 -1.68 -14.53
N TYR A 129 21.82 -2.30 -14.55
CA TYR A 129 22.65 -2.51 -13.37
C TYR A 129 23.19 -1.18 -12.82
N SER A 130 23.76 -0.31 -13.66
CA SER A 130 24.18 1.04 -13.24
C SER A 130 23.01 1.81 -12.63
N SER A 131 21.82 1.76 -13.25
CA SER A 131 20.63 2.42 -12.69
C SER A 131 20.20 1.89 -11.31
N MET A 132 20.45 0.62 -11.02
CA MET A 132 20.11 -0.02 -9.75
C MET A 132 21.13 0.29 -8.65
N VAL A 133 22.41 0.42 -9.01
CA VAL A 133 23.51 0.66 -8.06
C VAL A 133 23.70 2.16 -7.80
N ASP A 134 23.54 3.00 -8.82
CA ASP A 134 23.74 4.46 -8.73
C ASP A 134 22.53 5.21 -8.15
N VAL A 135 21.59 4.48 -7.53
CA VAL A 135 20.49 5.08 -6.76
C VAL A 135 21.09 5.83 -5.56
N LYS A 136 20.99 7.16 -5.59
CA LYS A 136 21.45 8.04 -4.52
C LYS A 136 20.81 7.61 -3.19
N ASN A 137 21.64 7.21 -2.23
CA ASN A 137 21.18 6.92 -0.87
C ASN A 137 20.89 8.23 -0.12
N GLU A 138 19.62 8.63 -0.09
CA GLU A 138 19.15 9.84 0.58
C GLU A 138 19.42 9.80 2.09
N ASN A 139 19.46 8.61 2.71
CA ASN A 139 19.78 8.47 4.14
C ASN A 139 21.25 8.80 4.47
N LYS A 140 22.15 8.87 3.48
CA LYS A 140 23.57 9.16 3.69
C LYS A 140 23.89 10.66 3.63
N THR A 141 23.03 11.47 3.01
CA THR A 141 23.28 12.93 2.86
C THR A 141 22.91 13.74 4.10
N ASP A 142 22.08 13.18 4.98
CA ASP A 142 21.62 13.87 6.19
C ASP A 142 22.55 13.61 7.40
N LYS A 143 23.86 13.54 7.15
CA LYS A 143 24.84 13.55 8.24
C LYS A 143 25.04 14.98 8.69
N ILE A 144 24.39 15.34 9.79
CA ILE A 144 24.63 16.64 10.41
C ILE A 144 25.80 16.49 11.37
N ASP A 145 26.92 17.10 10.96
CA ASP A 145 28.12 17.20 11.77
C ASP A 145 27.94 18.39 12.73
N ALA A 146 27.55 18.10 13.96
CA ALA A 146 27.39 19.09 15.02
C ALA A 146 28.41 18.80 16.13
N SER A 147 29.48 19.59 16.16
CA SER A 147 30.47 19.56 17.24
C SER A 147 30.09 20.55 18.34
N GLY A 148 29.49 20.06 19.43
CA GLY A 148 29.10 20.88 20.59
C GLY A 148 27.59 20.84 20.86
N ILE A 149 27.19 21.18 22.10
CA ILE A 149 25.79 21.08 22.55
C ILE A 149 24.90 22.07 21.80
N ASP A 150 25.31 23.33 21.68
CA ASP A 150 24.49 24.37 21.03
C ASP A 150 24.31 24.08 19.53
N ALA A 151 25.38 23.68 18.84
CA ALA A 151 25.32 23.28 17.43
C ALA A 151 24.44 22.03 17.22
N ALA A 152 24.43 21.09 18.17
CA ALA A 152 23.56 19.91 18.11
C ALA A 152 22.09 20.28 18.32
N VAL A 153 21.79 21.26 19.18
CA VAL A 153 20.42 21.75 19.40
C VAL A 153 19.88 22.46 18.16
N ASP A 154 20.69 23.33 17.54
CA ASP A 154 20.29 24.03 16.30
C ASP A 154 20.11 23.05 15.13
N ALA A 155 21.02 22.10 14.98
CA ALA A 155 20.93 21.01 14.01
C ALA A 155 19.64 20.17 14.18
N MET A 156 19.29 19.85 15.42
CA MET A 156 18.08 19.10 15.76
C MET A 156 16.80 19.92 15.52
N GLY A 157 16.87 21.23 15.71
CA GLY A 157 15.81 22.17 15.34
C GLY A 157 15.59 22.23 13.83
N ALA A 158 16.66 22.30 13.03
CA ALA A 158 16.62 22.31 11.57
C ALA A 158 16.09 20.99 10.96
N LEU A 159 16.37 19.85 11.61
CA LEU A 159 15.83 18.54 11.24
C LEU A 159 14.33 18.37 11.49
N GLY A 160 13.66 19.34 12.14
CA GLY A 160 12.26 19.19 12.53
C GLY A 160 12.01 18.12 13.60
N VAL A 161 13.06 17.44 14.09
CA VAL A 161 13.01 16.51 15.23
C VAL A 161 12.77 17.25 16.56
N GLY A 162 12.96 18.57 16.56
CA GLY A 162 12.53 19.49 17.61
C GLY A 162 11.97 20.80 17.05
N GLY A 163 11.42 20.79 15.83
CA GLY A 163 10.77 21.97 15.27
C GLY A 163 9.66 22.40 16.22
N ALA A 164 9.73 23.64 16.72
CA ALA A 164 8.84 24.19 17.75
C ALA A 164 7.42 23.63 17.56
N ALA A 165 7.09 22.61 18.35
CA ALA A 165 5.79 22.00 18.28
C ALA A 165 4.80 23.13 18.51
N PRO A 166 3.79 23.31 17.63
CA PRO A 166 2.77 24.32 17.86
C PRO A 166 2.28 24.12 19.29
N VAL A 167 2.30 25.15 20.16
CA VAL A 167 2.08 25.00 21.61
C VAL A 167 0.91 24.04 21.87
N LEU A 168 1.23 22.77 22.12
CA LEU A 168 0.25 21.69 22.10
C LEU A 168 -0.40 21.70 23.48
N THR A 169 -1.49 22.45 23.63
CA THR A 169 -2.20 22.50 24.89
C THR A 169 -2.97 21.20 25.10
N THR A 170 -2.83 20.54 26.25
CA THR A 170 -3.63 19.36 26.59
C THR A 170 -5.10 19.70 26.89
N ASN A 171 -5.42 20.99 27.07
CA ASN A 171 -6.78 21.46 27.26
C ASN A 171 -7.55 21.45 25.93
N HIS A 172 -8.40 20.44 25.73
CA HIS A 172 -9.22 20.27 24.53
C HIS A 172 -10.02 21.52 24.12
N LYS A 173 -10.51 22.32 25.09
CA LYS A 173 -11.29 23.53 24.79
C LYS A 173 -10.42 24.65 24.22
N ALA A 174 -9.22 24.82 24.78
CA ALA A 174 -8.27 25.83 24.32
C ALA A 174 -7.73 25.46 22.93
N ALA A 175 -7.38 24.18 22.74
CA ALA A 175 -6.90 23.66 21.48
C ALA A 175 -7.95 23.77 20.36
N PHE A 176 -9.21 23.42 20.65
CA PHE A 176 -10.32 23.57 19.70
C PHE A 176 -10.58 25.03 19.34
N LYS A 177 -10.52 25.95 20.30
CA LYS A 177 -10.70 27.38 20.05
C LYS A 177 -9.61 27.96 19.14
N ALA A 178 -8.35 27.60 19.38
CA ALA A 178 -7.23 28.00 18.53
C ALA A 178 -7.37 27.46 17.09
N PHE A 179 -7.86 26.23 16.95
CA PHE A 179 -8.17 25.62 15.66
C PHE A 179 -9.33 26.32 14.95
N GLU A 180 -10.41 26.61 15.68
CA GLU A 180 -11.58 27.32 15.16
C GLU A 180 -11.22 28.71 14.64
N GLU A 181 -10.43 29.49 15.38
CA GLU A 181 -10.01 30.83 14.95
C GLU A 181 -9.17 30.82 13.66
N ARG A 182 -8.38 29.75 13.43
CA ARG A 182 -7.56 29.58 12.22
C ARG A 182 -8.35 29.08 11.02
N GLU A 183 -9.23 28.10 11.22
CA GLU A 183 -9.91 27.40 10.13
C GLU A 183 -11.29 27.99 9.79
N LEU A 184 -11.96 28.67 10.73
CA LEU A 184 -13.28 29.26 10.49
C LEU A 184 -13.27 30.32 9.37
N PRO A 185 -12.28 31.25 9.27
CA PRO A 185 -12.21 32.19 8.17
C PRO A 185 -11.98 31.50 6.82
N ARG A 186 -11.07 30.52 6.78
CA ARG A 186 -10.78 29.72 5.57
C ARG A 186 -12.02 28.97 5.08
N LEU A 187 -12.79 28.39 6.00
CA LEU A 187 -13.97 27.63 5.66
C LEU A 187 -15.12 28.53 5.15
N LYS A 188 -15.21 29.77 5.64
CA LYS A 188 -16.16 30.78 5.14
C LYS A 188 -15.79 31.26 3.74
N GLU A 189 -14.50 31.36 3.42
CA GLU A 189 -14.02 31.70 2.07
C GLU A 189 -14.23 30.56 1.08
N GLU A 190 -13.96 29.31 1.48
CA GLU A 190 -14.16 28.13 0.62
C GLU A 190 -15.64 27.88 0.34
N ARG A 191 -16.51 28.07 1.34
CA ARG A 191 -17.93 27.70 1.27
C ARG A 191 -18.85 28.79 1.78
N PRO A 192 -18.93 29.94 1.10
CA PRO A 192 -19.82 31.02 1.52
C PRO A 192 -21.28 30.56 1.51
N GLY A 193 -22.08 31.07 2.47
CA GLY A 193 -23.52 30.82 2.53
C GLY A 193 -23.97 29.60 3.37
N LEU A 194 -23.04 28.85 3.99
CA LEU A 194 -23.41 27.80 4.94
C LEU A 194 -23.95 28.38 6.26
N LYS A 195 -24.86 27.65 6.93
CA LYS A 195 -25.32 28.00 8.28
C LYS A 195 -24.19 27.74 9.30
N MET A 196 -24.13 28.52 10.38
CA MET A 196 -23.11 28.33 11.44
C MET A 196 -23.03 26.90 11.97
N SER A 197 -24.17 26.22 12.12
CA SER A 197 -24.20 24.80 12.53
C SER A 197 -23.43 23.88 11.58
N GLN A 198 -23.45 24.15 10.28
CA GLN A 198 -22.79 23.32 9.27
C GLN A 198 -21.27 23.59 9.24
N TYR A 199 -20.86 24.84 9.45
CA TYR A 199 -19.44 25.17 9.67
C TYR A 199 -18.91 24.48 10.92
N ASN A 200 -19.67 24.47 12.02
CA ASN A 200 -19.26 23.80 13.26
C ASN A 200 -19.13 22.28 13.08
N GLU A 201 -20.00 21.66 12.29
CA GLU A 201 -19.91 20.23 11.95
C GLU A 201 -18.68 19.92 11.10
N ALA A 202 -18.40 20.76 10.09
CA ALA A 202 -17.21 20.64 9.25
C ALA A 202 -15.92 20.85 10.05
N LEU A 203 -15.87 21.88 10.91
CA LEU A 203 -14.77 22.12 11.84
C LEU A 203 -14.57 20.95 12.79
N SER A 204 -15.64 20.39 13.36
CA SER A 204 -15.57 19.20 14.22
C SER A 204 -15.01 17.98 13.48
N LYS A 205 -15.31 17.83 12.18
CA LYS A 205 -14.79 16.75 11.35
C LYS A 205 -13.31 16.92 11.02
N MET A 206 -12.88 18.14 10.74
CA MET A 206 -11.46 18.47 10.53
C MET A 206 -10.66 18.33 11.83
N TRP A 207 -11.22 18.79 12.94
CA TRP A 207 -10.62 18.71 14.29
C TRP A 207 -10.27 17.29 14.72
N LYS A 208 -11.13 16.30 14.42
CA LYS A 208 -10.84 14.88 14.72
C LYS A 208 -9.55 14.38 14.04
N LYS A 209 -9.17 14.94 12.89
CA LYS A 209 -7.99 14.56 12.12
C LYS A 209 -6.80 15.50 12.32
N ASP A 210 -7.00 16.62 13.00
CA ASP A 210 -5.99 17.66 13.13
C ASP A 210 -4.88 17.21 14.11
N PRO A 211 -3.60 17.42 13.77
CA PRO A 211 -2.47 17.04 14.62
C PRO A 211 -2.41 17.83 15.94
N THR A 212 -3.08 18.97 16.05
CA THR A 212 -3.16 19.78 17.27
C THR A 212 -4.29 19.36 18.21
N ASN A 213 -5.06 18.34 17.84
CA ASN A 213 -6.06 17.75 18.73
C ASN A 213 -5.39 16.88 19.80
N PRO A 214 -5.57 17.17 21.10
CA PRO A 214 -4.99 16.38 22.18
C PRO A 214 -5.36 14.89 22.12
N ALA A 215 -6.50 14.52 21.52
CA ALA A 215 -6.87 13.12 21.31
C ALA A 215 -5.93 12.34 20.36
N ASN A 216 -5.17 13.04 19.52
CA ASN A 216 -4.30 12.44 18.50
C ASN A 216 -2.85 12.27 18.95
N PHE A 217 -2.41 12.99 20.00
CA PHE A 217 -1.04 12.93 20.51
C PHE A 217 -0.94 12.71 22.03
N ALA A 218 -1.99 12.93 22.81
CA ALA A 218 -1.98 12.57 24.22
C ALA A 218 -2.19 11.06 24.35
N PRO A 219 -1.29 10.31 25.02
CA PRO A 219 -1.52 8.91 25.29
C PRO A 219 -2.81 8.75 26.11
N PRO A 220 -3.63 7.70 25.86
CA PRO A 220 -4.78 7.43 26.71
C PRO A 220 -4.28 7.30 28.16
N GLY A 221 -4.83 8.14 29.04
CA GLY A 221 -4.43 8.18 30.45
C GLY A 221 -4.45 6.77 31.05
N LYS A 222 -3.38 6.46 31.81
CA LYS A 222 -3.35 5.32 32.74
C LYS A 222 -4.46 5.45 33.77
#